data_AF-A0A0M3JHG4-F1
#
_entry.id   AF-A0A0M3JHG4-F1
#
_cell.length_a   1.000
_cell.length_b   1.000
_cell.length_c   1.000
_cell.angle_alpha   90.00
_cell.angle_beta   90.00
_cell.angle_gamma   90.00
#
_symmetry.space_group_name_H-M   'P 1'
#
loop_
_entity.id
_entity.type
_entity.pdbx_description
1 polymer ?
#
loop_
_entity_poly.entity_id
_entity_poly.type
_entity_poly.pdbx_seq_one_letter_code
_entity_poly.pdbx_strand_id
1 'polypeptide(L)'
;MNWETGCGDDMIYFEEKRAKVVHNGVVCDECDKEVVGIRYKCAVCDDYDLCEECERKGKHSQHSMIRYATPNMPVGDSMLTICLFSVHVFWVIFI
;
A
#
# COMPACT_ATOMS: atom_id res chain seq x y z
N MET A 1 -26.43 23.12 -21.94
CA MET A 1 -25.33 23.72 -22.72
C MET A 1 -24.83 24.93 -21.95
N ASN A 2 -23.72 24.76 -21.24
CA ASN A 2 -22.63 25.74 -21.19
C ASN A 2 -21.48 25.03 -20.48
N TRP A 3 -20.48 24.64 -21.28
CA TRP A 3 -19.35 23.79 -20.92
C TRP A 3 -18.05 24.61 -20.87
N GLU A 4 -18.15 25.89 -20.53
CA GLU A 4 -17.03 26.83 -20.54
C GLU A 4 -16.80 27.40 -19.13
N THR A 5 -16.09 26.64 -18.29
CA THR A 5 -15.15 27.15 -17.26
C THR A 5 -14.54 25.95 -16.54
N GLY A 6 -13.24 25.74 -16.75
CA GLY A 6 -12.41 24.90 -15.87
C GLY A 6 -11.55 23.84 -16.57
N CYS A 7 -10.57 24.27 -17.37
CA CYS A 7 -9.37 23.47 -17.59
C CYS A 7 -8.34 23.86 -16.51
N GLY A 8 -8.16 23.03 -15.47
CA GLY A 8 -6.81 22.71 -14.97
C GLY A 8 -6.25 23.37 -13.69
N ASP A 9 -6.98 23.47 -12.58
CA ASP A 9 -6.39 23.85 -11.27
C ASP A 9 -6.85 23.01 -10.05
N ASP A 10 -7.90 22.19 -10.16
CA ASP A 10 -8.34 21.30 -9.06
C ASP A 10 -7.47 20.03 -8.87
N MET A 11 -6.58 19.73 -9.81
CA MET A 11 -5.65 18.59 -9.69
C MET A 11 -4.43 18.86 -8.80
N ILE A 12 -4.27 20.10 -8.30
CA ILE A 12 -3.15 20.46 -7.42
C ILE A 12 -3.55 20.25 -5.94
N TYR A 13 -4.84 20.36 -5.61
CA TYR A 13 -5.34 20.27 -4.23
C TYR A 13 -5.51 18.84 -3.67
N PHE A 14 -5.58 17.81 -4.53
CA PHE A 14 -5.64 16.41 -4.07
C PHE A 14 -4.26 15.75 -3.92
N GLU A 15 -3.20 16.31 -4.50
CA GLU A 15 -1.85 15.75 -4.40
C GLU A 15 -1.18 16.06 -3.05
N GLU A 16 -1.46 17.21 -2.44
CA GLU A 16 -0.92 17.56 -1.10
C GLU A 16 -1.49 16.70 0.04
N LYS A 17 -2.64 16.03 -0.17
CA LYS A 17 -3.38 15.35 0.91
C LYS A 17 -3.16 13.83 0.98
N ARG A 18 -2.19 13.28 0.23
CA ARG A 18 -1.76 11.90 0.42
C ARG A 18 -0.86 11.83 1.65
N ALA A 19 -1.47 11.63 2.81
CA ALA A 19 -0.74 11.29 4.03
C ALA A 19 0.21 10.12 3.72
N LYS A 20 1.52 10.39 3.77
CA LYS A 20 2.54 9.38 3.47
C LYS A 20 2.39 8.27 4.51
N VAL A 21 2.19 7.05 4.04
CA VAL A 21 1.94 5.87 4.88
C VAL A 21 3.14 5.65 5.81
N VAL A 22 2.99 5.77 7.12
CA VAL A 22 4.11 5.57 8.07
C VAL A 22 4.10 4.11 8.55
N HIS A 23 5.26 3.45 8.48
CA HIS A 23 5.47 2.14 9.09
C HIS A 23 5.99 2.30 10.51
N ASN A 24 5.08 2.45 11.48
CA ASN A 24 5.44 2.59 12.89
C ASN A 24 6.22 1.36 13.38
N GLY A 25 7.36 1.58 14.03
CA GLY A 25 8.22 0.52 14.55
C GLY A 25 9.15 -0.14 13.53
N VAL A 26 9.20 0.38 12.29
CA VAL A 26 10.18 -0.04 11.27
C VAL A 26 11.16 1.10 11.01
N VAL A 27 12.44 0.81 11.22
CA VAL A 27 13.55 1.74 11.01
C VAL A 27 14.38 1.26 9.84
N CYS A 28 14.85 2.20 9.02
CA CYS A 28 15.76 1.91 7.91
C CYS A 28 17.18 1.67 8.43
N ASP A 29 17.79 0.53 8.11
CA ASP A 29 19.15 0.17 8.56
C ASP A 29 20.27 1.02 7.96
N GLU A 30 19.98 1.77 6.89
CA GLU A 30 20.98 2.61 6.22
C GLU A 30 20.97 4.07 6.70
N CYS A 31 19.83 4.56 7.21
CA CYS A 31 19.71 5.97 7.61
C CYS A 31 19.12 6.18 9.01
N ASP A 32 18.83 5.11 9.74
CA ASP A 32 18.29 5.10 11.11
C ASP A 32 17.01 5.93 11.29
N LYS A 33 16.26 6.12 10.19
CA LYS A 33 15.00 6.87 10.18
C LYS A 33 13.81 5.94 10.02
N GLU A 34 12.68 6.35 10.56
CA GLU A 34 11.42 5.65 10.37
C GLU A 34 11.06 5.58 8.88
N VAL A 35 10.56 4.42 8.46
CA VAL A 35 10.19 4.19 7.08
C VAL A 35 8.83 4.84 6.79
N VAL A 36 8.88 5.94 6.05
CA VAL A 36 7.68 6.64 5.58
C VAL A 36 7.48 6.39 4.09
N GLY A 37 6.31 5.88 3.72
CA GLY A 37 5.88 5.53 2.38
C GLY A 37 5.91 4.02 2.17
N ILE A 38 6.85 3.59 1.34
CA ILE A 38 7.03 2.18 0.97
C ILE A 38 8.21 1.63 1.78
N ARG A 39 8.00 0.47 2.41
CA ARG A 39 9.05 -0.31 3.05
C ARG A 39 9.64 -1.31 2.07
N TYR A 40 10.96 -1.36 2.00
CA TYR A 40 11.71 -2.33 1.21
C TYR A 40 12.44 -3.29 2.14
N LYS A 41 11.98 -4.53 2.24
CA LYS A 41 12.68 -5.57 3.01
C LYS A 41 13.55 -6.40 2.09
N CYS A 42 14.77 -6.71 2.47
CA CYS A 42 15.59 -7.66 1.74
C CYS A 42 14.98 -9.08 1.78
N ALA A 43 14.95 -9.79 0.65
CA ALA A 43 14.51 -11.18 0.59
C ALA A 43 15.60 -12.18 1.00
N VAL A 44 16.85 -11.72 1.10
CA VAL A 44 18.04 -12.56 1.32
C VAL A 44 18.65 -12.32 2.69
N CYS A 45 18.70 -11.08 3.15
CA CYS A 45 19.24 -10.73 4.46
C CYS A 45 18.15 -10.83 5.54
N ASP A 46 18.54 -11.33 6.71
CA ASP A 46 17.70 -11.29 7.91
C ASP A 46 17.54 -9.85 8.39
N ASP A 47 16.29 -9.47 8.65
CA ASP A 47 15.89 -8.19 9.26
C ASP A 47 16.50 -6.93 8.64
N TYR A 48 16.72 -6.92 7.32
CA TYR A 48 17.23 -5.74 6.62
C TYR A 48 16.10 -4.95 5.94
N ASP A 49 15.87 -3.72 6.41
CA ASP A 49 14.82 -2.81 5.98
C ASP A 49 15.39 -1.50 5.42
N LEU A 50 14.84 -1.08 4.29
CA LEU A 50 15.17 0.17 3.61
C LEU A 50 13.95 1.04 3.40
N CYS A 51 14.14 2.34 3.54
CA CYS A 51 13.17 3.33 3.10
C CYS A 51 13.30 3.59 1.59
N GLU A 52 12.23 4.13 0.99
CA GLU A 52 12.18 4.54 -0.42
C GLU A 52 13.35 5.43 -0.85
N GLU A 53 13.85 6.29 0.04
CA GLU A 53 14.98 7.16 -0.30
C GLU A 53 16.31 6.42 -0.40
N CYS A 54 16.55 5.45 0.50
CA CYS A 54 17.77 4.65 0.50
C CYS A 54 17.78 3.66 -0.66
N GLU A 55 16.62 3.06 -0.95
CA GLU A 55 16.47 2.19 -2.13
C GLU A 55 16.73 2.98 -3.43
N ARG A 56 16.16 4.18 -3.57
CA ARG A 56 16.42 5.07 -4.71
C ARG A 56 17.89 5.48 -4.86
N LYS A 57 18.62 5.56 -3.74
CA LYS A 57 20.09 5.79 -3.74
C LYS A 57 20.88 4.55 -4.17
N GLY A 58 20.22 3.43 -4.45
CA GLY A 58 20.85 2.17 -4.82
C GLY A 58 21.55 1.49 -3.63
N LYS A 59 21.14 1.81 -2.40
CA LYS A 59 21.67 1.17 -1.21
C LYS A 59 21.17 -0.26 -1.16
N HIS A 60 22.06 -1.20 -0.93
CA HIS A 60 21.76 -2.64 -0.88
C HIS A 60 21.15 -3.22 -2.18
N SER A 61 21.50 -2.68 -3.35
CA SER A 61 21.01 -3.15 -4.67
C SER A 61 21.49 -4.54 -5.11
N GLN A 62 22.41 -5.14 -4.35
CA GLN A 62 22.97 -6.46 -4.60
C GLN A 62 22.02 -7.62 -4.24
N HIS A 63 20.92 -7.37 -3.54
CA HIS A 63 19.90 -8.36 -3.21
C HIS A 63 18.51 -7.94 -3.70
N SER A 64 17.63 -8.91 -3.91
CA SER A 64 16.23 -8.66 -4.25
C SER A 64 15.47 -8.07 -3.07
N MET A 65 14.79 -6.95 -3.30
CA MET A 65 14.01 -6.24 -2.30
C MET A 65 12.51 -6.50 -2.50
N ILE A 66 11.80 -6.82 -1.43
CA ILE A 66 10.33 -6.97 -1.40
C ILE A 66 9.72 -5.63 -1.03
N ARG A 67 8.73 -5.20 -1.81
CA ARG A 67 8.06 -3.90 -1.69
C ARG A 67 6.76 -4.00 -0.90
N TYR A 68 6.72 -3.40 0.29
CA TYR A 68 5.54 -3.29 1.13
C TYR A 68 4.97 -1.87 1.04
N ALA A 69 3.84 -1.73 0.35
CA ALA A 69 3.19 -0.42 0.13
C ALA A 69 2.25 0.00 1.29
N THR A 70 1.94 -0.91 2.21
CA THR A 70 1.07 -0.64 3.37
C THR A 70 1.63 -1.33 4.62
N PRO A 71 1.44 -0.75 5.83
CA PRO A 71 1.93 -1.29 7.10
C PRO A 71 1.16 -2.54 7.53
N ASN A 72 -0.03 -2.75 6.97
CA ASN A 72 -0.85 -3.94 7.14
C ASN A 72 -1.05 -4.61 5.79
N MET A 73 -0.11 -5.46 5.40
CA MET A 73 -0.50 -6.58 4.55
C MET A 73 -0.90 -7.70 5.51
N PRO A 74 -2.21 -7.93 5.78
CA PRO A 74 -2.61 -9.13 6.49
C PRO A 74 -2.16 -10.31 5.63
N VAL A 75 -1.23 -11.10 6.16
CA VAL A 75 -0.99 -12.46 5.66
C VAL A 75 -2.35 -13.14 5.75
N GLY A 76 -2.89 -13.51 4.59
CA GLY A 76 -4.32 -13.34 4.33
C GLY A 76 -5.27 -14.05 5.28
N ASP A 77 -6.39 -13.40 5.55
CA ASP A 77 -7.67 -14.07 5.78
C ASP A 77 -8.83 -13.19 5.32
N SER A 78 -9.58 -13.72 4.34
CA SER A 78 -11.01 -13.44 4.09
C SER A 78 -11.47 -12.04 3.65
N MET A 79 -11.31 -11.71 2.37
CA MET A 79 -12.19 -10.73 1.69
C MET A 79 -12.87 -11.29 0.43
N LEU A 80 -13.07 -12.62 0.40
CA LEU A 80 -13.80 -13.34 -0.67
C LEU A 80 -15.21 -13.81 -0.24
N THR A 81 -15.66 -13.57 0.99
CA THR A 81 -16.91 -14.16 1.52
C THR A 81 -18.20 -13.43 1.12
N ILE A 82 -18.15 -12.32 0.38
CA ILE A 82 -19.37 -11.52 0.11
C ILE A 82 -20.13 -11.94 -1.18
N CYS A 83 -19.56 -12.80 -2.05
CA CYS A 83 -20.20 -13.12 -3.34
C CYS A 83 -20.95 -14.47 -3.44
N LEU A 84 -21.18 -15.21 -2.34
CA LEU A 84 -21.84 -16.54 -2.42
C LEU A 84 -23.22 -16.67 -1.77
N PHE A 85 -23.82 -15.61 -1.22
CA PHE A 85 -25.13 -15.71 -0.56
C PHE A 85 -26.36 -15.25 -1.35
N SER A 86 -26.25 -14.91 -2.65
CA SER A 86 -27.38 -14.25 -3.34
C SER A 86 -28.12 -15.03 -4.44
N VAL A 87 -27.92 -16.34 -4.65
CA VAL A 87 -28.73 -17.05 -5.67
C VAL A 87 -29.28 -18.44 -5.33
N HIS A 88 -29.26 -18.94 -4.09
CA HIS A 88 -29.79 -20.30 -3.83
C HIS A 88 -30.50 -20.56 -2.49
N VAL A 89 -31.05 -19.55 -1.81
CA VAL A 89 -31.84 -19.80 -0.58
C VAL A 89 -33.13 -18.98 -0.50
N PHE A 90 -33.86 -18.88 -1.61
CA PHE A 90 -35.22 -18.30 -1.63
C PHE A 90 -36.28 -19.21 -2.26
N TRP A 91 -36.01 -20.51 -2.43
CA TRP A 91 -36.95 -21.47 -3.03
C TRP A 91 -37.16 -22.76 -2.20
N VAL A 92 -37.08 -22.70 -0.86
CA VAL A 92 -37.40 -23.88 -0.01
C VAL A 92 -38.25 -23.62 1.24
N ILE A 93 -38.88 -22.44 1.42
CA ILE A 93 -39.69 -22.17 2.64
C ILE A 93 -41.15 -21.73 2.39
N PHE A 94 -41.65 -21.72 1.16
CA PHE A 94 -43.10 -21.54 0.95
C PHE A 94 -43.64 -22.55 -0.06
N ILE A 95 -43.86 -23.77 0.44
CA ILE A 95 -44.99 -24.64 0.09
C ILE A 95 -46.15 -24.22 1.00
#